data_AF-A0A6A8FLE2-F1
#
_entry.id   AF-A0A6A8FLE2-F1
#
_cell.length_a   1.000
_cell.length_b   1.000
_cell.length_c   1.000
_cell.angle_alpha   90.00
_cell.angle_beta   90.00
_cell.angle_gamma   90.00
#
_symmetry.space_group_name_H-M   'P 1'
#
loop_
_entity.id
_entity.type
_entity.pdbx_description
1 polymer ?
#
loop_
_entity_poly.entity_id
_entity_poly.type
_entity_poly.pdbx_seq_one_letter_code
_entity_poly.pdbx_strand_id
1 'polypeptide(L)'
;MNATDILDCSADFSMALPKTCSFRDKDVDCPLPPSYIVSIGDNSEEFMIAVVCQDHRDQMEKRLKAMQSARKIPQGKAKFQDIKLVVTDCIREIGDNSCTPPKST
;
A
#
# COMPACT_ATOMS: atom_id res chain seq x y z
N MET A 1 -20.57 -2.41 -37.91
CA MET A 1 -20.02 -1.67 -36.74
C MET A 1 -20.53 -2.39 -35.51
N ASN A 2 -19.69 -3.13 -34.79
CA ASN A 2 -20.11 -4.11 -33.80
C ASN A 2 -20.14 -3.49 -32.40
N ALA A 3 -21.26 -3.65 -31.71
CA ALA A 3 -21.54 -3.07 -30.40
C ALA A 3 -20.82 -3.85 -29.28
N THR A 4 -19.62 -3.41 -28.94
CA THR A 4 -18.92 -3.83 -27.70
C THR A 4 -18.26 -2.60 -27.07
N ASP A 5 -19.09 -1.67 -26.63
CA ASP A 5 -18.72 -0.63 -25.65
C ASP A 5 -19.69 -0.72 -24.48
N ILE A 6 -19.73 -1.90 -23.84
CA ILE A 6 -20.22 -1.99 -22.47
C ILE A 6 -19.04 -1.54 -21.63
N LEU A 7 -19.08 -0.29 -21.18
CA LEU A 7 -18.21 0.21 -20.11
C LEU A 7 -18.49 -0.62 -18.87
N ASP A 8 -17.66 -1.64 -18.67
CA ASP A 8 -17.57 -2.42 -17.46
C ASP A 8 -17.11 -1.49 -16.33
N CYS A 9 -18.05 -1.02 -15.51
CA CYS A 9 -17.77 -0.21 -14.33
C CYS A 9 -17.06 -0.99 -13.21
N SER A 10 -16.80 -2.28 -13.42
CA SER A 10 -15.90 -3.09 -12.61
C SER A 10 -14.48 -3.04 -13.19
N ALA A 11 -13.97 -1.83 -13.42
CA ALA A 11 -12.53 -1.65 -13.46
C ALA A 11 -12.01 -2.16 -12.12
N ASP A 12 -11.32 -3.31 -12.14
CA ASP A 12 -10.58 -3.94 -11.05
C ASP A 12 -9.81 -2.85 -10.30
N PHE A 13 -10.45 -2.28 -9.28
CA PHE A 13 -9.89 -1.21 -8.48
C PHE A 13 -8.98 -1.85 -7.45
N SER A 14 -7.93 -2.48 -7.96
CA SER A 14 -6.78 -2.84 -7.16
C SER A 14 -6.05 -1.55 -6.82
N MET A 15 -6.48 -0.88 -5.75
CA MET A 15 -5.57 -0.08 -4.93
C MET A 15 -4.53 -1.04 -4.37
N ALA A 16 -3.63 -1.50 -5.24
CA ALA A 16 -2.73 -2.59 -4.95
C ALA A 16 -1.60 -2.04 -4.10
N LEU A 17 -1.72 -2.24 -2.79
CA LEU A 17 -0.54 -2.34 -1.96
C LEU A 17 0.48 -3.28 -2.64
N PRO A 18 1.78 -3.04 -2.45
CA PRO A 18 2.81 -3.94 -2.98
C PRO A 18 2.47 -5.38 -2.62
N LYS A 19 2.53 -6.27 -3.62
CA LYS A 19 2.22 -7.70 -3.41
C LYS A 19 3.22 -8.36 -2.46
N THR A 20 4.42 -7.78 -2.33
CA THR A 20 5.54 -8.33 -1.57
C THR A 20 6.17 -7.28 -0.66
N CYS A 21 6.81 -7.78 0.39
CA CYS A 21 7.58 -7.02 1.36
C CYS A 21 8.84 -6.41 0.72
N SER A 22 9.23 -5.22 1.17
CA SER A 22 10.44 -4.53 0.67
C SER A 22 11.77 -5.08 1.25
N PHE A 23 11.74 -6.14 2.06
CA PHE A 23 12.95 -6.71 2.66
C PHE A 23 13.63 -7.66 1.67
N ARG A 24 14.95 -7.50 1.54
CA ARG A 24 15.79 -8.31 0.65
C ARG A 24 16.94 -8.92 1.45
N ASP A 25 17.02 -10.26 1.43
CA ASP A 25 18.11 -11.03 2.02
C ASP A 25 18.93 -11.69 0.91
N LYS A 26 20.24 -11.44 0.89
CA LYS A 26 21.18 -12.04 -0.09
C LYS A 26 20.69 -11.98 -1.55
N ASP A 27 20.15 -10.82 -1.95
CA ASP A 27 19.61 -10.55 -3.29
C ASP A 27 18.28 -11.27 -3.63
N VAL A 28 17.68 -11.96 -2.65
CA VAL A 28 16.36 -12.57 -2.77
C VAL A 28 15.32 -11.69 -2.10
N ASP A 29 14.29 -11.32 -2.86
CA ASP A 29 13.15 -10.54 -2.36
C ASP A 29 12.21 -11.42 -1.55
N CYS A 30 11.72 -10.89 -0.43
CA CYS A 30 10.74 -11.58 0.40
C CYS A 30 9.41 -11.74 -0.37
N PRO A 31 8.86 -12.96 -0.53
CA PRO A 31 7.62 -13.18 -1.27
C PRO A 31 6.36 -12.86 -0.45
N LEU A 32 6.50 -12.63 0.86
CA LEU A 32 5.36 -12.40 1.75
C LEU A 32 4.76 -11.00 1.54
N PRO A 33 3.42 -10.86 1.62
CA PRO A 33 2.79 -9.55 1.57
C PRO A 33 3.16 -8.70 2.78
N PRO A 34 3.18 -7.36 2.64
CA PRO A 34 3.48 -6.47 3.74
C PRO A 34 2.34 -6.42 4.77
N SER A 35 2.70 -6.26 6.05
CA SER A 35 1.77 -6.05 7.16
C SER A 35 1.95 -4.67 7.79
N TYR A 36 3.09 -4.01 7.55
CA TYR A 36 3.44 -2.74 8.16
C TYR A 36 3.91 -1.72 7.12
N ILE A 37 3.53 -0.47 7.31
CA ILE A 37 4.22 0.70 6.75
C ILE A 37 5.30 1.13 7.74
N VAL A 38 6.51 1.38 7.23
CA VAL A 38 7.65 1.80 8.03
C VAL A 38 8.03 3.23 7.67
N SER A 39 8.04 4.10 8.67
CA SER A 39 8.48 5.49 8.54
C SER A 39 9.56 5.84 9.55
N ILE A 40 10.30 6.91 9.28
CA ILE A 40 11.21 7.54 10.22
C ILE A 40 10.74 8.98 10.43
N GLY A 41 10.49 9.33 11.70
CA GLY A 41 10.18 10.71 12.07
C GLY A 41 11.42 11.46 12.53
N ASP A 42 11.68 12.63 11.94
CA ASP A 42 12.70 13.58 12.38
C ASP A 42 12.03 14.92 12.73
N ASN A 43 11.68 15.10 14.02
CA ASN A 43 11.16 16.29 14.75
C ASN A 43 10.00 17.12 14.14
N SER A 44 9.86 17.20 12.82
CA SER A 44 8.88 17.98 12.06
C SER A 44 8.32 17.20 10.87
N GLU A 45 9.03 16.18 10.37
CA GLU A 45 8.68 15.46 9.15
C GLU A 45 8.73 13.93 9.36
N GLU A 46 7.83 13.21 8.70
CA GLU A 46 7.80 11.74 8.70
C GLU A 46 8.02 11.21 7.28
N PHE A 47 9.09 10.45 7.11
CA PHE A 47 9.46 9.88 5.82
C PHE A 47 9.07 8.41 5.78
N MET A 48 8.17 8.04 4.87
CA MET A 48 7.89 6.63 4.59
C MET A 48 9.09 6.01 3.86
N ILE A 49 9.63 4.94 4.42
CA ILE A 49 10.87 4.30 3.93
C ILE A 49 10.57 2.98 3.23
N ALA A 50 9.64 2.17 3.76
CA ALA A 50 9.41 0.82 3.27
C ALA A 50 8.05 0.26 3.70
N VAL A 51 7.68 -0.88 3.12
CA VAL A 51 6.64 -1.77 3.66
C VAL A 51 7.26 -3.12 4.03
N VAL A 52 6.87 -3.69 5.17
CA VAL A 52 7.49 -4.92 5.68
C VAL A 52 6.45 -5.94 6.16
N CYS A 53 6.70 -7.23 5.96
CA CYS A 53 5.91 -8.29 6.57
C CYS A 53 6.27 -8.47 8.05
N GLN A 54 5.45 -9.21 8.78
CA GLN A 54 5.68 -9.50 10.19
C GLN A 54 7.03 -10.17 10.47
N ASP A 55 7.41 -11.16 9.66
CA ASP A 55 8.64 -11.94 9.82
C ASP A 55 9.92 -11.09 9.71
N HIS A 56 9.85 -9.99 8.94
CA HIS A 56 11.01 -9.11 8.69
C HIS A 56 10.98 -7.82 9.52
N ARG A 57 9.99 -7.62 10.41
CA ARG A 57 9.84 -6.39 11.20
C ARG A 57 11.10 -6.05 12.00
N ASP A 58 11.59 -6.98 12.82
CA ASP A 58 12.71 -6.72 13.72
C ASP A 58 14.05 -6.62 12.96
N GLN A 59 14.18 -7.37 11.86
CA GLN A 59 15.34 -7.26 10.97
C GLN A 59 15.37 -5.91 10.25
N MET A 60 14.21 -5.42 9.80
CA MET A 60 14.08 -4.09 9.22
C MET A 60 14.46 -3.01 10.23
N GLU A 61 14.01 -3.11 11.48
CA GLU A 61 14.39 -2.12 12.51
C GLU A 61 15.91 -2.06 12.72
N LYS A 62 16.59 -3.22 12.80
CA LYS A 62 18.05 -3.30 12.90
C LYS A 62 18.74 -2.67 11.68
N ARG A 63 18.22 -2.93 10.48
CA ARG A 63 18.76 -2.39 9.23
C ARG A 63 18.60 -0.88 9.14
N LEU A 64 17.45 -0.35 9.55
CA LEU A 64 17.22 1.10 9.64
C LEU A 64 18.17 1.75 10.64
N LYS A 65 18.36 1.18 11.84
CA LYS A 65 19.35 1.66 12.81
C LYS A 65 20.76 1.72 12.21
N ALA A 66 21.19 0.67 11.51
CA ALA A 66 22.49 0.66 10.84
C ALA A 66 22.61 1.72 9.73
N MET A 67 21.54 1.92 8.94
CA MET A 67 21.49 2.94 7.89
C MET A 67 21.51 4.37 8.48
N GLN A 68 20.86 4.58 9.62
CA GLN A 68 20.93 5.82 10.38
C GLN A 68 22.34 6.06 10.92
N SER A 69 22.99 5.06 11.53
CA SER A 69 24.38 5.19 11.99
C SER A 69 25.34 5.53 10.86
N ALA A 70 25.09 4.99 9.66
CA ALA A 70 25.84 5.30 8.44
C ALA A 70 25.41 6.62 7.75
N ARG A 71 24.47 7.38 8.33
CA ARG A 71 23.89 8.62 7.78
C ARG A 71 23.34 8.49 6.35
N LYS A 72 22.84 7.31 5.98
CA LYS A 72 22.21 7.06 4.67
C LYS A 72 20.74 7.46 4.63
N ILE A 73 20.10 7.54 5.79
CA ILE A 73 18.71 7.96 5.97
C ILE A 73 18.61 8.93 7.18
N PRO A 74 17.52 9.71 7.30
CA PRO A 74 17.34 10.66 8.40
C PRO A 74 17.48 10.01 9.78
N GLN A 75 18.06 10.75 10.72
CA GLN A 75 18.03 10.34 12.13
C GLN A 75 16.61 10.43 12.65
N GLY A 76 16.25 9.58 13.61
CA GLY A 76 14.89 9.58 14.13
C GLY A 76 14.42 8.23 14.62
N LYS A 77 13.22 8.18 15.16
CA LYS A 77 12.62 6.93 15.63
C LYS A 77 11.90 6.26 14.47
N ALA A 78 12.23 4.99 14.21
CA ALA A 78 11.45 4.16 13.30
C ALA A 78 10.05 3.90 13.89
N LYS A 79 9.02 4.15 13.10
CA LYS A 79 7.62 3.82 13.42
C LYS A 79 7.15 2.72 12.48
N PHE A 80 6.47 1.73 13.05
CA PHE A 80 5.85 0.63 12.32
C PHE A 80 4.34 0.74 12.55
N GLN A 81 3.59 0.93 11.49
CA GLN A 81 2.13 1.08 11.54
C GLN A 81 1.50 -0.09 10.78
N ASP A 82 0.53 -0.76 11.40
CA ASP A 82 -0.22 -1.84 10.76
C ASP A 82 -0.97 -1.32 9.54
N ILE A 83 -0.88 -2.05 8.44
CA ILE A 83 -1.65 -1.77 7.23
C ILE A 83 -3.10 -2.20 7.48
N LYS A 84 -4.03 -1.26 7.29
CA LYS A 84 -5.47 -1.52 7.29
C LYS A 84 -6.03 -1.11 5.95
N LEU A 85 -6.56 -2.07 5.20
CA LEU A 85 -7.22 -1.79 3.94
C LEU A 85 -8.61 -1.21 4.23
N VAL A 86 -8.84 0.03 3.81
CA VAL A 86 -10.15 0.67 3.85
C VAL A 86 -10.65 0.76 2.42
N VAL A 87 -11.69 0.01 2.11
CA VAL A 87 -12.38 0.07 0.82
C VAL A 87 -13.57 1.00 0.98
N THR A 88 -13.61 2.04 0.17
CA THR A 88 -14.74 2.98 0.13
C THR A 88 -15.43 2.87 -1.22
N ASP A 89 -16.74 2.58 -1.20
CA ASP A 89 -17.56 2.67 -2.40
C ASP A 89 -17.88 4.13 -2.72
N CYS A 90 -17.78 4.50 -3.99
CA CYS A 90 -18.21 5.80 -4.46
C CYS A 90 -19.74 5.83 -4.51
N ILE A 91 -20.37 6.49 -3.54
CA ILE A 91 -21.81 6.76 -3.58
C ILE A 91 -22.03 8.03 -4.39
N ARG A 92 -22.62 7.90 -5.58
CA ARG A 92 -23.08 9.05 -6.38
C ARG A 92 -24.57 9.25 -6.10
N GLU A 93 -24.93 10.44 -5.64
CA GLU A 93 -26.32 10.92 -5.67
C GLU A 93 -26.80 10.82 -7.13
N ILE A 94 -27.91 10.12 -7.37
CA ILE A 94 -28.49 9.99 -8.71
C ILE A 94 -29.12 11.35 -9.08
N GLY A 95 -28.31 12.29 -9.55
CA GLY A 95 -28.77 13.42 -10.34
C GLY A 95 -28.78 12.98 -11.81
N ASP A 96 -29.97 12.88 -12.40
CA ASP A 96 -30.34 12.70 -13.82
C ASP A 96 -29.22 12.37 -14.85
N ASN A 97 -28.45 11.31 -14.59
CA ASN A 97 -27.66 10.62 -15.61
C ASN A 97 -27.57 9.15 -15.19
N SER A 98 -28.54 8.40 -15.69
CA SER A 98 -28.89 7.03 -15.33
C SER A 98 -27.82 6.01 -15.73
N CYS A 99 -27.16 5.43 -14.74
CA CYS A 99 -26.73 4.03 -14.81
C CYS A 99 -27.77 3.21 -14.04
N THR A 100 -28.82 2.74 -14.72
CA THR A 100 -29.77 1.81 -14.09
C THR A 100 -29.37 0.38 -14.42
N PRO A 101 -29.22 -0.52 -13.43
CA PRO A 101 -29.04 -1.93 -13.71
C PRO A 101 -30.25 -2.46 -14.49
N PRO A 102 -30.07 -3.41 -15.43
CA PRO A 102 -31.19 -3.99 -16.15
C PRO A 102 -32.15 -4.64 -15.15
N LYS A 103 -33.43 -4.23 -15.17
CA LYS A 103 -34.49 -4.95 -14.47
C LYS A 103 -34.51 -6.38 -15.01
N SER A 104 -34.24 -7.33 -14.14
CA SER A 104 -34.54 -8.73 -14.41
C SER A 104 -36.01 -8.96 -14.10
N THR A 105 -36.71 -9.58 -15.06
CA THR A 105 -38.14 -9.96 -15.11
C THR A 105 -39.11 -8.94 -15.70
#